data_AF-A0AAE0GZD2-F1
#
_entry.id   AF-A0AAE0GZD2-F1
#
_cell.length_a   1.000
_cell.length_b   1.000
_cell.length_c   1.000
_cell.angle_alpha   90.00
_cell.angle_beta   90.00
_cell.angle_gamma   90.00
#
_symmetry.space_group_name_H-M   'P 1'
#
loop_
_entity.id
_entity.type
_entity.pdbx_description
1 polymer ?
#
loop_
_entity_poly.entity_id
_entity_poly.type
_entity_poly.pdbx_seq_one_letter_code
_entity_poly.pdbx_strand_id
1 'polypeptide(L)'
;MFLNQFPALPYGTLMGHGDDESGMESAEEMAVALTLGEHDVRAVNWIGSPGALVLSKLLACNGSLNELSVRENGIGDEGAKALAIALTPNAEGVFNGSLNTLDLDVNGIGPEGAKALAVALTPNEQGVFNGSLNTLNLADNQLCGVDEFGRGTYDASGIKALADALAFNGSLNTLDLRINDIGDEGAKALAVALTPNAEGVFNTSLNTLDLTDNRIGTEGAKALAVALTPNAEGVFNTSLNTLNLTNNEIGPEGAKALAVALTPNAEGVFNGSLNTLNLWGNKIGPEGAKALAAALTPNEEGVFNGSLNTLDVCNNDITGEAALQLAEAVLKHPCMKEFNRIMMQDIRDDKVQELDLNHSYIEDPGVLVLSKLLVFNTSLNTLDLYYNNLGDEGAKALAVALTPNAEGVFNTSLNTLNLRSNAIGPEGAKALAVALTPNAEGVFNTSLNTLDLSSKHFPTFCCLLQLIEPSHRHQAYAEDHHAAAFLP
;
A
#
# COMPACT_ATOMS: atom_id res chain seq x y z
N MET A 1 45.38 10.07 -9.75
CA MET A 1 46.46 9.73 -10.72
C MET A 1 46.85 8.25 -10.62
N PHE A 2 45.89 7.34 -10.54
CA PHE A 2 46.08 5.90 -10.72
C PHE A 2 44.72 5.33 -11.11
N LEU A 3 44.56 4.91 -12.36
CA LEU A 3 43.52 4.04 -12.94
C LEU A 3 43.56 4.26 -14.46
N ASN A 4 44.62 3.79 -15.10
CA ASN A 4 44.75 3.94 -16.55
C ASN A 4 45.67 2.88 -17.16
N GLN A 5 45.53 1.61 -16.80
CA GLN A 5 46.07 0.48 -17.55
C GLN A 5 45.29 -0.78 -17.21
N PHE A 6 44.33 -1.21 -18.03
CA PHE A 6 44.10 -2.61 -18.45
C PHE A 6 43.12 -2.64 -19.65
N PRO A 7 43.30 -3.56 -20.62
CA PRO A 7 42.60 -3.52 -21.91
C PRO A 7 41.22 -4.19 -21.85
N ALA A 8 40.26 -3.61 -22.58
CA ALA A 8 38.91 -4.13 -22.74
C ALA A 8 38.89 -5.50 -23.46
N LEU A 9 38.15 -6.46 -22.93
CA LEU A 9 37.76 -7.71 -23.61
C LEU A 9 36.28 -8.04 -23.33
N PRO A 10 35.61 -8.82 -24.21
CA PRO A 10 34.19 -8.65 -24.50
C PRO A 10 33.25 -9.55 -23.70
N TYR A 11 32.04 -9.01 -23.51
CA TYR A 11 30.80 -9.59 -22.99
C TYR A 11 30.63 -11.11 -23.15
N GLY A 12 30.32 -11.77 -22.02
CA GLY A 12 29.79 -13.13 -21.98
C GLY A 12 28.82 -13.30 -20.80
N THR A 13 27.56 -13.55 -21.13
CA THR A 13 26.47 -13.95 -20.22
C THR A 13 26.82 -15.25 -19.52
N LEU A 14 26.75 -15.33 -18.18
CA LEU A 14 26.75 -16.62 -17.45
C LEU A 14 26.08 -16.47 -16.08
N MET A 15 24.97 -17.18 -15.87
CA MET A 15 24.56 -17.63 -14.55
C MET A 15 25.66 -18.52 -13.98
N GLY A 16 26.13 -18.24 -12.77
CA GLY A 16 26.99 -19.14 -12.03
C GLY A 16 27.60 -18.47 -10.81
N HIS A 17 27.45 -19.10 -9.64
CA HIS A 17 28.26 -18.82 -8.45
C HIS A 17 29.75 -18.72 -8.85
N GLY A 18 30.34 -17.55 -8.65
CA GLY A 18 31.76 -17.31 -8.91
C GLY A 18 32.19 -16.00 -8.27
N ASP A 19 33.17 -16.10 -7.38
CA ASP A 19 33.81 -14.99 -6.69
C ASP A 19 34.51 -14.02 -7.68
N ASP A 20 34.36 -12.71 -7.41
CA ASP A 20 35.44 -11.71 -7.29
C ASP A 20 36.00 -10.84 -8.43
N GLU A 21 35.39 -10.67 -9.62
CA GLU A 21 35.83 -9.57 -10.53
C GLU A 21 34.71 -8.69 -11.12
N SER A 22 33.57 -9.26 -11.52
CA SER A 22 32.48 -8.48 -12.15
C SER A 22 31.81 -7.46 -11.22
N GLY A 23 31.74 -7.76 -9.92
CA GLY A 23 31.21 -6.85 -8.91
C GLY A 23 32.13 -5.65 -8.64
N MET A 24 33.46 -5.83 -8.76
CA MET A 24 34.43 -4.73 -8.65
C MET A 24 34.39 -3.81 -9.87
N GLU A 25 34.33 -4.36 -11.10
CA GLU A 25 34.20 -3.55 -12.31
C GLU A 25 32.94 -2.67 -12.28
N SER A 26 31.81 -3.22 -11.80
CA SER A 26 30.56 -2.46 -11.66
C SER A 26 30.65 -1.37 -10.58
N ALA A 27 31.36 -1.64 -9.48
CA ALA A 27 31.65 -0.63 -8.46
C ALA A 27 32.57 0.48 -8.98
N GLU A 28 33.52 0.15 -9.86
CA GLU A 28 34.40 1.13 -10.52
C GLU A 28 33.64 2.00 -11.53
N GLU A 29 32.68 1.44 -12.29
CA GLU A 29 31.82 2.22 -13.18
C GLU A 29 30.95 3.21 -12.39
N MET A 30 30.34 2.78 -11.28
CA MET A 30 29.63 3.67 -10.37
C MET A 30 30.58 4.69 -9.71
N ALA A 31 31.81 4.30 -9.41
CA ALA A 31 32.82 5.22 -8.89
C ALA A 31 33.13 6.34 -9.88
N VAL A 32 33.16 6.02 -11.17
CA VAL A 32 33.31 7.02 -12.24
C VAL A 32 32.10 7.96 -12.25
N ALA A 33 30.86 7.45 -12.20
CA ALA A 33 29.65 8.28 -12.15
C ALA A 33 29.64 9.24 -10.94
N LEU A 34 29.99 8.74 -9.75
CA LEU A 34 30.14 9.53 -8.53
C LEU A 34 31.25 10.59 -8.65
N THR A 35 32.35 10.27 -9.34
CA THR A 35 33.47 11.20 -9.55
C THR A 35 33.14 12.26 -10.61
N LEU A 36 32.28 11.93 -11.58
CA LEU A 36 31.79 12.85 -12.61
C LEU A 36 30.69 13.81 -12.11
N GLY A 37 30.23 13.64 -10.87
CA GLY A 37 29.28 14.53 -10.21
C GLY A 37 27.84 14.30 -10.65
N GLU A 38 27.48 13.07 -11.03
CA GLU A 38 26.09 12.72 -11.31
C GLU A 38 25.20 12.89 -10.07
N HIS A 39 23.93 13.23 -10.30
CA HIS A 39 22.96 13.53 -9.24
C HIS A 39 22.14 12.30 -8.80
N ASP A 40 22.13 11.23 -9.61
CA ASP A 40 21.42 9.97 -9.39
C ASP A 40 22.30 8.83 -9.92
N VAL A 41 22.56 7.81 -9.09
CA VAL A 41 23.33 6.63 -9.45
C VAL A 41 22.52 5.39 -9.10
N ARG A 42 22.28 4.51 -10.09
CA ARG A 42 21.51 3.27 -9.97
C ARG A 42 22.28 2.11 -10.57
N ALA A 43 22.30 0.96 -9.90
CA ALA A 43 22.92 -0.26 -10.42
C ALA A 43 22.18 -1.51 -9.96
N VAL A 44 22.19 -2.55 -10.81
CA VAL A 44 21.71 -3.91 -10.51
C VAL A 44 22.80 -4.87 -10.99
N ASN A 45 23.90 -4.98 -10.24
CA ASN A 45 25.13 -5.58 -10.75
C ASN A 45 25.91 -6.40 -9.72
N TRP A 46 25.27 -6.86 -8.63
CA TRP A 46 25.91 -7.66 -7.58
C TRP A 46 27.23 -7.03 -7.10
N ILE A 47 27.16 -5.74 -6.71
CA ILE A 47 28.30 -4.97 -6.19
C ILE A 47 28.97 -5.68 -4.99
N GLY A 48 28.15 -6.36 -4.16
CA GLY A 48 28.60 -7.05 -2.96
C GLY A 48 29.17 -6.10 -1.90
N SER A 49 29.54 -6.67 -0.75
CA SER A 49 30.12 -5.89 0.35
C SER A 49 31.43 -5.15 -0.03
N PRO A 50 32.36 -5.74 -0.80
CA PRO A 50 33.59 -5.05 -1.20
C PRO A 50 33.33 -3.82 -2.09
N GLY A 51 32.41 -3.92 -3.05
CA GLY A 51 32.04 -2.79 -3.88
C GLY A 51 31.31 -1.69 -3.10
N ALA A 52 30.44 -2.05 -2.16
CA ALA A 52 29.78 -1.10 -1.26
C ALA A 52 30.78 -0.32 -0.41
N LEU A 53 31.89 -0.94 0.00
CA LEU A 53 32.98 -0.27 0.70
C LEU A 53 33.72 0.75 -0.18
N VAL A 54 33.87 0.47 -1.48
CA VAL A 54 34.43 1.44 -2.42
C VAL A 54 33.47 2.62 -2.59
N LEU A 55 32.19 2.34 -2.79
CA LEU A 55 31.14 3.36 -2.91
C LEU A 55 31.06 4.25 -1.68
N SER A 56 31.15 3.69 -0.47
CA SER A 56 31.06 4.49 0.75
C SER A 56 32.19 5.50 0.89
N LYS A 57 33.42 5.14 0.51
CA LYS A 57 34.56 6.07 0.51
C LYS A 57 34.35 7.23 -0.45
N LEU A 58 33.74 6.97 -1.60
CA LEU A 58 33.43 7.99 -2.58
C LEU A 58 32.28 8.88 -2.12
N LEU A 59 31.23 8.26 -1.56
CA LEU A 59 30.10 8.96 -0.98
C LEU A 59 30.55 9.93 0.12
N ALA A 60 31.49 9.52 0.98
CA ALA A 60 32.02 10.38 2.05
C ALA A 60 32.73 11.65 1.54
N CYS A 61 33.25 11.63 0.32
CA CYS A 61 33.92 12.77 -0.32
C CYS A 61 33.05 13.48 -1.36
N ASN A 62 31.86 12.96 -1.65
CA ASN A 62 30.93 13.52 -2.60
C ASN A 62 29.94 14.44 -1.87
N GLY A 63 29.82 15.69 -2.32
CA GLY A 63 28.88 16.66 -1.75
C GLY A 63 27.78 17.11 -2.71
N SER A 64 27.60 16.41 -3.84
CA SER A 64 26.65 16.76 -4.91
C SER A 64 25.62 15.68 -5.22
N LEU A 65 25.90 14.43 -4.85
CA LEU A 65 25.00 13.30 -5.05
C LEU A 65 23.79 13.47 -4.14
N ASN A 66 22.62 13.37 -4.75
CA ASN A 66 21.35 13.53 -4.05
C ASN A 66 20.64 12.19 -3.85
N GLU A 67 20.77 11.29 -4.82
CA GLU A 67 20.16 9.96 -4.80
C GLU A 67 21.21 8.87 -5.04
N LEU A 68 21.20 7.84 -4.19
CA LEU A 68 21.99 6.63 -4.37
C LEU A 68 21.06 5.43 -4.26
N SER A 69 20.95 4.66 -5.34
CA SER A 69 20.30 3.36 -5.36
C SER A 69 21.31 2.26 -5.64
N VAL A 70 21.42 1.34 -4.68
CA VAL A 70 22.15 0.07 -4.84
C VAL A 70 21.19 -1.09 -4.66
N ARG A 71 19.94 -0.94 -5.11
CA ARG A 71 18.93 -2.01 -5.08
C ARG A 71 19.44 -3.30 -5.72
N GLU A 72 19.16 -4.45 -5.09
CA GLU A 72 19.46 -5.77 -5.67
C GLU A 72 20.97 -5.97 -5.96
N ASN A 73 21.83 -5.60 -4.99
CA ASN A 73 23.28 -5.74 -5.13
C ASN A 73 23.96 -6.60 -4.07
N GLY A 74 23.19 -7.20 -3.15
CA GLY A 74 23.69 -8.13 -2.15
C GLY A 74 24.80 -7.52 -1.28
N ILE A 75 24.69 -6.25 -0.90
CA ILE A 75 25.75 -5.58 -0.13
C ILE A 75 25.91 -6.16 1.29
N GLY A 76 24.83 -6.73 1.85
CA GLY A 76 24.79 -7.32 3.18
C GLY A 76 25.11 -6.35 4.32
N ASP A 77 25.29 -6.89 5.52
CA ASP A 77 25.60 -6.10 6.73
C ASP A 77 26.88 -5.28 6.60
N GLU A 78 27.94 -5.85 6.03
CA GLU A 78 29.23 -5.16 5.89
C GLU A 78 29.17 -3.99 4.90
N GLY A 79 28.41 -4.14 3.82
CA GLY A 79 28.16 -3.05 2.89
C GLY A 79 27.30 -1.95 3.51
N ALA A 80 26.24 -2.32 4.23
CA ALA A 80 25.41 -1.37 4.98
C ALA A 80 26.21 -0.60 6.04
N LYS A 81 27.08 -1.29 6.79
CA LYS A 81 28.03 -0.66 7.73
C LYS A 81 28.93 0.35 7.04
N ALA A 82 29.48 -0.02 5.88
CA ALA A 82 30.35 0.86 5.12
C ALA A 82 29.62 2.15 4.68
N LEU A 83 28.40 2.02 4.15
CA LEU A 83 27.56 3.16 3.77
C LEU A 83 27.16 4.01 4.97
N ALA A 84 26.79 3.39 6.09
CA ALA A 84 26.48 4.08 7.33
C ALA A 84 27.65 4.97 7.80
N ILE A 85 28.89 4.46 7.77
CA ILE A 85 30.09 5.23 8.14
C ILE A 85 30.24 6.52 7.29
N ALA A 86 29.88 6.48 6.01
CA ALA A 86 29.96 7.66 5.14
C ALA A 86 28.87 8.71 5.45
N LEU A 87 27.76 8.28 6.04
CA LEU A 87 26.62 9.10 6.40
C LEU A 87 26.69 9.61 7.84
N THR A 88 27.44 8.92 8.71
CA THR A 88 27.66 9.33 10.11
C THR A 88 28.62 10.52 10.20
N PRO A 89 28.25 11.62 10.89
CA PRO A 89 29.16 12.70 11.22
C PRO A 89 30.39 12.20 11.97
N ASN A 90 31.59 12.43 11.42
CA ASN A 90 32.82 12.14 12.15
C ASN A 90 33.02 13.12 13.33
N ALA A 91 34.11 12.97 14.11
CA ALA A 91 34.39 13.84 15.26
C ALA A 91 34.56 15.34 14.90
N GLU A 92 34.83 15.65 13.63
CA GLU A 92 34.93 17.01 13.10
C GLU A 92 33.61 17.49 12.47
N GLY A 93 32.55 16.66 12.51
CA GLY A 93 31.25 16.95 11.91
C GLY A 93 31.22 16.82 10.38
N VAL A 94 32.22 16.17 9.78
CA VAL A 94 32.29 15.94 8.33
C VAL A 94 31.63 14.61 8.00
N PHE A 95 30.68 14.64 7.07
CA PHE A 95 29.96 13.49 6.52
C PHE A 95 29.32 13.87 5.18
N ASN A 96 28.73 12.90 4.49
CA ASN A 96 27.88 13.22 3.34
C ASN A 96 26.56 13.87 3.83
N GLY A 97 26.50 15.20 3.69
CA GLY A 97 25.29 15.99 3.95
C GLY A 97 24.52 16.39 2.69
N SER A 98 24.77 15.75 1.55
CA SER A 98 24.04 16.04 0.29
C SER A 98 23.02 14.97 -0.07
N LEU A 99 23.26 13.73 0.37
CA LEU A 99 22.41 12.60 0.04
C LEU A 99 21.05 12.75 0.72
N ASN A 100 20.02 12.74 -0.11
CA ASN A 100 18.63 12.90 0.28
C ASN A 100 17.87 11.58 0.21
N THR A 101 18.17 10.76 -0.79
CA THR A 101 17.54 9.45 -1.01
C THR A 101 18.59 8.36 -1.00
N LEU A 102 18.40 7.37 -0.14
CA LEU A 102 19.19 6.15 -0.09
C LEU A 102 18.28 4.95 -0.29
N ASP A 103 18.50 4.23 -1.38
CA ASP A 103 17.74 3.05 -1.75
C ASP A 103 18.60 1.79 -1.65
N LEU A 104 18.28 0.96 -0.66
CA LEU A 104 18.96 -0.27 -0.28
C LEU A 104 18.04 -1.50 -0.42
N ASP A 105 16.99 -1.41 -1.23
CA ASP A 105 16.05 -2.52 -1.44
C ASP A 105 16.74 -3.81 -1.93
N VAL A 106 16.28 -4.99 -1.51
CA VAL A 106 16.81 -6.30 -1.94
C VAL A 106 18.34 -6.44 -1.75
N ASN A 107 18.86 -6.24 -0.53
CA ASN A 107 20.31 -6.26 -0.29
C ASN A 107 20.80 -7.26 0.75
N GLY A 108 19.90 -8.04 1.34
CA GLY A 108 20.26 -9.01 2.39
C GLY A 108 20.86 -8.35 3.63
N ILE A 109 20.45 -7.11 3.94
CA ILE A 109 20.87 -6.38 5.13
C ILE A 109 20.19 -7.01 6.35
N GLY A 110 20.99 -7.53 7.27
CA GLY A 110 20.60 -8.14 8.51
C GLY A 110 20.45 -7.15 9.67
N PRO A 111 20.25 -7.65 10.91
CA PRO A 111 20.15 -6.83 12.11
C PRO A 111 21.39 -5.97 12.37
N GLU A 112 22.59 -6.44 12.01
CA GLU A 112 23.84 -5.68 12.25
C GLU A 112 24.01 -4.52 11.26
N GLY A 113 23.61 -4.71 9.99
CA GLY A 113 23.56 -3.62 9.02
C GLY A 113 22.49 -2.59 9.37
N ALA A 114 21.32 -3.04 9.84
CA ALA A 114 20.26 -2.17 10.36
C ALA A 114 20.75 -1.29 11.52
N LYS A 115 21.45 -1.88 12.51
CA LYS A 115 22.07 -1.14 13.62
C LYS A 115 23.07 -0.10 13.14
N ALA A 116 23.89 -0.44 12.13
CA ALA A 116 24.85 0.50 11.60
C ALA A 116 24.17 1.70 10.93
N LEU A 117 23.12 1.45 10.13
CA LEU A 117 22.32 2.52 9.54
C LEU A 117 21.63 3.37 10.62
N ALA A 118 21.15 2.76 11.70
CA ALA A 118 20.60 3.50 12.84
C ALA A 118 21.62 4.47 13.47
N VAL A 119 22.90 4.08 13.55
CA VAL A 119 23.97 4.98 14.04
C VAL A 119 24.13 6.20 13.14
N ALA A 120 23.98 6.07 11.82
CA ALA A 120 24.02 7.22 10.91
C ALA A 120 22.84 8.19 11.07
N LEU A 121 21.69 7.68 11.53
CA LEU A 121 20.49 8.48 11.79
C LEU A 121 20.46 9.11 13.18
N THR A 122 21.27 8.61 14.12
CA THR A 122 21.31 9.05 15.51
C THR A 122 22.19 10.30 15.65
N PRO A 123 21.80 11.29 16.46
CA PRO A 123 22.67 12.40 16.83
C PRO A 123 23.92 11.93 17.57
N ASN A 124 25.08 12.49 17.22
CA ASN A 124 26.31 12.29 18.00
C ASN A 124 26.24 13.04 19.34
N GLU A 125 27.29 12.94 20.17
CA GLU A 125 27.36 13.59 21.50
C GLU A 125 27.17 15.13 21.44
N GLN A 126 27.42 15.74 20.28
CA GLN A 126 27.27 17.17 20.02
C GLN A 126 25.88 17.52 19.45
N GLY A 127 24.98 16.54 19.30
CA GLY A 127 23.64 16.70 18.73
C GLY A 127 23.61 16.81 17.20
N VAL A 128 24.72 16.53 16.52
CA VAL A 128 24.80 16.54 15.05
C VAL A 128 24.39 15.16 14.52
N PHE A 129 23.39 15.13 13.65
CA PHE A 129 22.94 13.93 12.93
C PHE A 129 22.92 14.20 11.43
N ASN A 130 22.75 13.16 10.63
CA ASN A 130 22.51 13.32 9.20
C ASN A 130 21.12 13.91 8.96
N GLY A 131 21.08 15.23 8.76
CA GLY A 131 19.86 15.98 8.46
C GLY A 131 19.52 16.09 6.98
N SER A 132 20.32 15.52 6.08
CA SER A 132 20.07 15.60 4.63
C SER A 132 19.20 14.45 4.14
N LEU A 133 19.33 13.28 4.76
CA LEU A 133 18.59 12.09 4.37
C LEU A 133 17.10 12.24 4.70
N ASN A 134 16.29 12.19 3.65
CA ASN A 134 14.84 12.39 3.68
C ASN A 134 14.09 11.10 3.34
N THR A 135 14.65 10.29 2.44
CA THR A 135 14.08 9.00 2.03
C THR A 135 15.08 7.88 2.28
N LEU A 136 14.65 6.86 3.02
CA LEU A 136 15.39 5.64 3.26
C LEU A 136 14.53 4.45 2.85
N ASN A 137 14.96 3.73 1.81
CA ASN A 137 14.33 2.49 1.39
C ASN A 137 15.18 1.30 1.83
N LEU A 138 14.59 0.48 2.71
CA LEU A 138 15.16 -0.76 3.24
C LEU A 138 14.25 -1.96 2.95
N ALA A 139 13.35 -1.84 1.96
CA ALA A 139 12.47 -2.93 1.58
C ALA A 139 13.25 -4.22 1.24
N ASP A 140 12.58 -5.36 1.41
CA ASP A 140 13.08 -6.68 1.01
C ASP A 140 14.51 -6.97 1.50
N ASN A 141 14.69 -6.81 2.81
CA ASN A 141 15.94 -7.12 3.49
C ASN A 141 15.68 -8.13 4.61
N GLN A 142 16.68 -8.36 5.45
CA GLN A 142 16.61 -9.31 6.55
C GLN A 142 16.79 -8.55 7.88
N LEU A 143 16.20 -7.34 8.02
CA LEU A 143 16.47 -6.48 9.18
C LEU A 143 16.15 -7.15 10.52
N CYS A 144 15.26 -8.15 10.52
CA CYS A 144 14.93 -8.98 11.68
C CYS A 144 15.56 -10.39 11.64
N GLY A 145 16.56 -10.64 10.81
CA GLY A 145 17.37 -11.87 10.81
C GLY A 145 16.71 -13.09 10.15
N VAL A 146 15.60 -12.89 9.43
CA VAL A 146 14.85 -13.94 8.73
C VAL A 146 14.71 -13.55 7.26
N ASP A 147 14.95 -14.50 6.35
CA ASP A 147 14.77 -14.31 4.91
C ASP A 147 13.33 -14.59 4.44
N GLU A 148 13.06 -14.29 3.16
CA GLU A 148 11.75 -14.51 2.51
C GLU A 148 11.23 -15.95 2.63
N PHE A 149 12.12 -16.94 2.79
CA PHE A 149 11.78 -18.36 2.94
C PHE A 149 11.58 -18.77 4.40
N GLY A 150 11.65 -17.84 5.34
CA GLY A 150 11.55 -18.11 6.77
C GLY A 150 12.79 -18.77 7.37
N ARG A 151 13.94 -18.72 6.68
CA ARG A 151 15.20 -19.23 7.20
C ARG A 151 15.91 -18.12 7.97
N GLY A 152 16.55 -18.47 9.08
CA GLY A 152 17.26 -17.53 9.94
C GLY A 152 16.78 -17.63 11.39
N THR A 153 17.07 -16.60 12.17
CA THR A 153 16.61 -16.49 13.56
C THR A 153 16.11 -15.08 13.77
N TYR A 154 14.85 -14.96 14.19
CA TYR A 154 14.23 -13.68 14.46
C TYR A 154 15.02 -12.89 15.52
N ASP A 155 15.44 -11.69 15.13
CA ASP A 155 16.17 -10.73 15.96
C ASP A 155 15.69 -9.30 15.66
N ALA A 156 14.78 -8.80 16.50
CA ALA A 156 14.26 -7.43 16.40
C ALA A 156 15.29 -6.34 16.77
N SER A 157 16.53 -6.68 17.13
CA SER A 157 17.51 -5.69 17.59
C SER A 157 17.89 -4.68 16.50
N GLY A 158 17.88 -5.09 15.23
CA GLY A 158 18.11 -4.21 14.08
C GLY A 158 17.03 -3.14 13.95
N ILE A 159 15.77 -3.55 13.84
CA ILE A 159 14.64 -2.62 13.72
C ILE A 159 14.44 -1.78 14.98
N LYS A 160 14.74 -2.33 16.17
CA LYS A 160 14.69 -1.56 17.42
C LYS A 160 15.71 -0.42 17.42
N ALA A 161 16.93 -0.67 16.95
CA ALA A 161 17.94 0.39 16.82
C ALA A 161 17.49 1.47 15.84
N LEU A 162 16.90 1.09 14.69
CA LEU A 162 16.34 2.04 13.73
C LEU A 162 15.21 2.87 14.34
N ALA A 163 14.33 2.24 15.12
CA ALA A 163 13.26 2.94 15.84
C ALA A 163 13.82 3.93 16.88
N ASP A 164 14.80 3.51 17.69
CA ASP A 164 15.45 4.39 18.67
C ASP A 164 16.09 5.62 17.99
N ALA A 165 16.72 5.43 16.82
CA ALA A 165 17.27 6.53 16.03
C ALA A 165 16.18 7.44 15.44
N LEU A 166 15.09 6.86 14.95
CA LEU A 166 13.96 7.57 14.35
C LEU A 166 13.30 8.54 15.35
N ALA A 167 13.25 8.19 16.64
CA ALA A 167 12.67 9.02 17.69
C ALA A 167 13.32 10.42 17.79
N PHE A 168 14.59 10.56 17.39
CA PHE A 168 15.34 11.82 17.40
C PHE A 168 15.55 12.40 15.99
N ASN A 169 15.47 11.57 14.95
CA ASN A 169 15.75 12.00 13.60
C ASN A 169 14.65 12.96 13.08
N GLY A 170 15.03 14.21 12.85
CA GLY A 170 14.12 15.25 12.37
C GLY A 170 14.08 15.45 10.85
N SER A 171 14.81 14.67 10.06
CA SER A 171 14.93 14.87 8.60
C SER A 171 14.21 13.82 7.76
N LEU A 172 14.14 12.58 8.25
CA LEU A 172 13.57 11.47 7.51
C LEU A 172 12.05 11.66 7.37
N ASN A 173 11.60 11.74 6.13
CA ASN A 173 10.21 11.96 5.76
C ASN A 173 9.56 10.68 5.24
N THR A 174 10.31 9.85 4.52
CA THR A 174 9.84 8.58 3.97
C THR A 174 10.73 7.44 4.44
N LEU A 175 10.11 6.42 5.02
CA LEU A 175 10.77 5.19 5.46
C LEU A 175 10.01 3.99 4.90
N ASP A 176 10.66 3.26 4.00
CA ASP A 176 10.16 2.02 3.41
C ASP A 176 10.85 0.83 4.07
N LEU A 177 10.06 0.00 4.75
CA LEU A 177 10.49 -1.17 5.51
C LEU A 177 9.77 -2.45 5.06
N ARG A 178 9.21 -2.47 3.86
CA ARG A 178 8.44 -3.62 3.36
C ARG A 178 9.25 -4.92 3.40
N ILE A 179 8.61 -6.07 3.62
CA ILE A 179 9.25 -7.38 3.50
C ILE A 179 10.53 -7.48 4.36
N ASN A 180 10.40 -7.33 5.68
CA ASN A 180 11.53 -7.41 6.62
C ASN A 180 11.27 -8.28 7.85
N ASP A 181 10.13 -8.99 7.86
CA ASP A 181 9.66 -9.80 8.99
C ASP A 181 9.67 -9.01 10.32
N ILE A 182 9.26 -7.74 10.32
CA ILE A 182 9.33 -6.86 11.50
C ILE A 182 8.58 -7.45 12.71
N GLY A 183 7.41 -8.05 12.48
CA GLY A 183 6.56 -8.65 13.51
C GLY A 183 6.04 -7.65 14.54
N ASP A 184 5.34 -8.16 15.56
CA ASP A 184 4.76 -7.33 16.62
C ASP A 184 5.81 -6.58 17.46
N GLU A 185 6.96 -7.21 17.73
CA GLU A 185 8.01 -6.59 18.55
C GLU A 185 8.69 -5.42 17.84
N GLY A 186 8.95 -5.55 16.54
CA GLY A 186 9.48 -4.45 15.74
C GLY A 186 8.45 -3.32 15.54
N ALA A 187 7.18 -3.65 15.32
CA ALA A 187 6.11 -2.66 15.21
C ALA A 187 5.90 -1.87 16.52
N LYS A 188 6.02 -2.53 17.68
CA LYS A 188 6.03 -1.87 19.00
C LYS A 188 7.20 -0.91 19.13
N ALA A 189 8.39 -1.28 18.67
CA ALA A 189 9.55 -0.38 18.72
C ALA A 189 9.32 0.87 17.86
N LEU A 190 8.85 0.70 16.62
CA LEU A 190 8.47 1.83 15.74
C LEU A 190 7.39 2.71 16.37
N ALA A 191 6.38 2.11 17.00
CA ALA A 191 5.35 2.85 17.71
C ALA A 191 5.90 3.67 18.87
N VAL A 192 6.87 3.15 19.62
CA VAL A 192 7.56 3.91 20.69
C VAL A 192 8.27 5.13 20.12
N ALA A 193 8.93 5.02 18.96
CA ALA A 193 9.59 6.14 18.30
C ALA A 193 8.62 7.25 17.86
N LEU A 194 7.38 6.88 17.51
CA LEU A 194 6.31 7.78 17.10
C LEU A 194 5.49 8.32 18.29
N THR A 195 5.59 7.71 19.47
CA THR A 195 4.82 8.09 20.65
C THR A 195 5.60 9.07 21.52
N PRO A 196 5.01 10.19 21.96
CA PRO A 196 5.66 11.11 22.90
C PRO A 196 6.15 10.39 24.15
N ASN A 197 7.46 10.42 24.41
CA ASN A 197 8.01 9.92 25.65
C ASN A 197 7.80 10.92 26.82
N ALA A 198 8.29 10.58 28.02
CA ALA A 198 8.13 11.44 29.21
C ALA A 198 8.79 12.83 29.09
N GLU A 199 9.72 13.01 28.15
CA GLU A 199 10.39 14.28 27.87
C GLU A 199 9.75 15.01 26.67
N GLY A 200 8.67 14.47 26.10
CA GLY A 200 8.01 15.00 24.91
C GLY A 200 8.81 14.79 23.62
N VAL A 201 9.81 13.90 23.62
CA VAL A 201 10.63 13.58 22.46
C VAL A 201 10.02 12.38 21.72
N PHE A 202 9.79 12.56 20.43
CA PHE A 202 9.29 11.56 19.49
C PHE A 202 9.50 12.08 18.07
N ASN A 203 9.39 11.19 17.09
CA ASN A 203 9.52 11.57 15.69
C ASN A 203 8.37 12.50 15.27
N THR A 204 8.72 13.61 14.63
CA THR A 204 7.79 14.64 14.13
C THR A 204 8.04 15.00 12.67
N SER A 205 8.87 14.22 11.97
CA SER A 205 9.33 14.45 10.60
C SER A 205 8.78 13.42 9.61
N LEU A 206 8.56 12.19 10.07
CA LEU A 206 8.14 11.08 9.24
C LEU A 206 6.70 11.29 8.78
N ASN A 207 6.55 11.32 7.46
CA ASN A 207 5.30 11.55 6.76
C ASN A 207 4.76 10.25 6.15
N THR A 208 5.64 9.41 5.61
CA THR A 208 5.27 8.13 5.00
C THR A 208 6.03 6.99 5.68
N LEU A 209 5.27 6.01 6.17
CA LEU A 209 5.80 4.76 6.73
C LEU A 209 5.18 3.58 6.00
N ASP A 210 6.01 2.81 5.29
CA ASP A 210 5.58 1.58 4.62
C ASP A 210 6.04 0.33 5.37
N LEU A 211 5.07 -0.44 5.85
CA LEU A 211 5.23 -1.68 6.61
C LEU A 211 4.56 -2.86 5.90
N THR A 212 4.42 -2.81 4.58
CA THR A 212 3.82 -3.90 3.80
C THR A 212 4.55 -5.24 4.02
N ASP A 213 3.82 -6.35 4.13
CA ASP A 213 4.37 -7.70 4.19
C ASP A 213 5.39 -7.91 5.34
N ASN A 214 5.02 -7.55 6.56
CA ASN A 214 5.92 -7.57 7.73
C ASN A 214 5.45 -8.47 8.89
N ARG A 215 4.42 -9.29 8.68
CA ARG A 215 3.83 -10.18 9.70
C ARG A 215 3.46 -9.46 11.00
N ILE A 216 3.05 -8.20 10.90
CA ILE A 216 2.57 -7.40 12.05
C ILE A 216 1.20 -7.93 12.45
N GLY A 217 1.09 -8.40 13.68
CA GLY A 217 -0.14 -8.91 14.26
C GLY A 217 -0.98 -7.83 14.93
N THR A 218 -1.99 -8.29 15.66
CA THR A 218 -2.89 -7.42 16.44
C THR A 218 -2.15 -6.55 17.46
N GLU A 219 -1.11 -7.05 18.13
CA GLU A 219 -0.43 -6.29 19.18
C GLU A 219 0.48 -5.20 18.61
N GLY A 220 1.14 -5.46 17.48
CA GLY A 220 1.89 -4.43 16.75
C GLY A 220 0.97 -3.34 16.21
N ALA A 221 -0.18 -3.70 15.64
CA ALA A 221 -1.18 -2.74 15.16
C ALA A 221 -1.75 -1.87 16.29
N LYS A 222 -2.04 -2.45 17.46
CA LYS A 222 -2.45 -1.69 18.65
C LYS A 222 -1.38 -0.69 19.08
N ALA A 223 -0.11 -1.08 19.05
CA ALA A 223 0.98 -0.18 19.40
C ALA A 223 1.05 1.01 18.43
N LEU A 224 0.98 0.77 17.12
CA LEU A 224 0.93 1.83 16.11
C LEU A 224 -0.28 2.75 16.30
N ALA A 225 -1.45 2.19 16.63
CA ALA A 225 -2.64 2.98 16.93
C ALA A 225 -2.45 3.91 18.15
N VAL A 226 -1.73 3.46 19.20
CA VAL A 226 -1.41 4.29 20.37
C VAL A 226 -0.58 5.51 19.97
N ALA A 227 0.39 5.37 19.05
CA ALA A 227 1.20 6.50 18.58
C ALA A 227 0.37 7.56 17.83
N LEU A 228 -0.73 7.14 17.20
CA LEU A 228 -1.65 8.00 16.46
C LEU A 228 -2.78 8.56 17.31
N THR A 229 -2.98 8.03 18.53
CA THR A 229 -4.07 8.43 19.43
C THR A 229 -3.61 9.52 20.38
N PRO A 230 -4.38 10.61 20.59
CA PRO A 230 -4.06 11.63 21.59
C PRO A 230 -3.88 11.03 22.98
N ASN A 231 -2.76 11.33 23.63
CA ASN A 231 -2.57 11.01 25.04
C ASN A 231 -3.43 11.93 25.94
N ALA A 232 -3.34 11.77 27.26
CA ALA A 232 -4.12 12.56 28.22
C ALA A 232 -3.85 14.08 28.15
N GLU A 233 -2.74 14.51 27.55
CA GLU A 233 -2.37 15.91 27.32
C GLU A 233 -2.69 16.39 25.90
N GLY A 234 -3.31 15.54 25.07
CA GLY A 234 -3.62 15.83 23.68
C GLY A 234 -2.42 15.76 22.74
N VAL A 235 -1.29 15.18 23.17
CA VAL A 235 -0.05 15.06 22.37
C VAL A 235 0.02 13.67 21.74
N PHE A 236 0.34 13.61 20.45
CA PHE A 236 0.47 12.39 19.64
C PHE A 236 1.20 12.69 18.32
N ASN A 237 1.47 11.68 17.50
CA ASN A 237 2.10 11.90 16.20
C ASN A 237 1.15 12.62 15.23
N THR A 238 1.57 13.81 14.78
CA THR A 238 0.85 14.65 13.81
C THR A 238 1.63 14.86 12.50
N SER A 239 2.75 14.15 12.32
CA SER A 239 3.56 14.24 11.10
C SER A 239 3.17 13.18 10.07
N LEU A 240 2.75 12.00 10.55
CA LEU A 240 2.46 10.85 9.70
C LEU A 240 1.18 11.10 8.91
N ASN A 241 1.34 11.03 7.58
CA ASN A 241 0.30 11.27 6.59
C ASN A 241 -0.13 9.99 5.90
N THR A 242 0.83 9.12 5.62
CA THR A 242 0.62 7.82 4.96
C THR A 242 1.14 6.71 5.86
N LEU A 243 0.26 5.78 6.21
CA LEU A 243 0.60 4.53 6.88
C LEU A 243 0.17 3.37 6.01
N ASN A 244 1.14 2.62 5.47
CA ASN A 244 0.87 1.43 4.69
C ASN A 244 1.13 0.17 5.53
N LEU A 245 0.07 -0.60 5.79
CA LEU A 245 0.12 -1.85 6.54
C LEU A 245 -0.37 -3.04 5.70
N THR A 246 -0.30 -2.93 4.37
CA THR A 246 -0.72 -3.98 3.44
C THR A 246 -0.09 -5.34 3.79
N ASN A 247 -0.84 -6.44 3.64
CA ASN A 247 -0.36 -7.80 3.92
C ASN A 247 0.27 -8.00 5.29
N ASN A 248 -0.51 -7.74 6.33
CA ASN A 248 -0.13 -8.07 7.69
C ASN A 248 -1.21 -8.94 8.34
N GLU A 249 -1.08 -9.19 9.64
CA GLU A 249 -1.99 -10.03 10.41
C GLU A 249 -2.73 -9.22 11.48
N ILE A 250 -3.07 -7.97 11.15
CA ILE A 250 -3.68 -6.99 12.08
C ILE A 250 -4.92 -7.55 12.77
N GLY A 251 -5.79 -8.23 12.01
CA GLY A 251 -7.02 -8.81 12.52
C GLY A 251 -8.07 -7.76 12.97
N PRO A 252 -9.25 -8.22 13.44
CA PRO A 252 -10.35 -7.33 13.82
C PRO A 252 -9.99 -6.39 14.99
N GLU A 253 -9.24 -6.87 15.98
CA GLU A 253 -8.89 -6.07 17.16
C GLU A 253 -7.81 -5.02 16.88
N GLY A 254 -6.88 -5.30 15.94
CA GLY A 254 -5.93 -4.30 15.47
C GLY A 254 -6.63 -3.21 14.66
N ALA A 255 -7.58 -3.58 13.79
CA ALA A 255 -8.38 -2.62 13.03
C ALA A 255 -9.25 -1.74 13.92
N LYS A 256 -9.84 -2.31 14.99
CA LYS A 256 -10.55 -1.52 16.03
C LYS A 256 -9.64 -0.50 16.69
N ALA A 257 -8.40 -0.87 17.02
CA ALA A 257 -7.45 0.07 17.63
C ALA A 257 -7.11 1.23 16.68
N LEU A 258 -6.85 0.93 15.40
CA LEU A 258 -6.62 1.97 14.39
C LEU A 258 -7.85 2.86 14.20
N ALA A 259 -9.06 2.30 14.23
CA ALA A 259 -10.30 3.07 14.17
C ALA A 259 -10.46 4.04 15.36
N VAL A 260 -10.03 3.64 16.57
CA VAL A 260 -10.02 4.51 17.75
C VAL A 260 -9.12 5.73 17.53
N ALA A 261 -7.94 5.56 16.93
CA ALA A 261 -7.03 6.66 16.63
C ALA A 261 -7.63 7.69 15.63
N LEU A 262 -8.49 7.21 14.74
CA LEU A 262 -9.19 8.04 13.77
C LEU A 262 -10.42 8.74 14.35
N THR A 263 -11.01 8.18 15.41
CA THR A 263 -12.27 8.67 15.99
C THR A 263 -12.02 9.91 16.86
N PRO A 264 -12.78 11.01 16.67
CA PRO A 264 -12.76 12.14 17.59
C PRO A 264 -13.09 11.72 19.02
N ASN A 265 -12.23 12.09 19.97
CA ASN A 265 -12.51 11.91 21.39
C ASN A 265 -13.62 12.88 21.86
N ALA A 266 -13.97 12.85 23.15
CA ALA A 266 -15.02 13.70 23.73
C ALA A 266 -14.73 15.21 23.63
N GLU A 267 -13.48 15.61 23.38
CA GLU A 267 -13.07 17.00 23.18
C GLU A 267 -12.96 17.36 21.68
N GLY A 268 -13.32 16.44 20.79
CA GLY A 268 -13.22 16.60 19.34
C GLY A 268 -11.80 16.48 18.79
N VAL A 269 -10.84 15.96 19.58
CA VAL A 269 -9.45 15.75 19.16
C VAL A 269 -9.33 14.37 18.51
N PHE A 270 -8.71 14.33 17.32
CA PHE A 270 -8.44 13.11 16.55
C PHE A 270 -7.13 13.27 15.77
N ASN A 271 -6.66 12.16 15.17
CA ASN A 271 -5.54 12.24 14.23
C ASN A 271 -5.94 12.96 12.93
N GLY A 272 -5.61 14.25 12.86
CA GLY A 272 -5.86 15.11 11.72
C GLY A 272 -4.77 15.10 10.63
N SER A 273 -3.68 14.35 10.83
CA SER A 273 -2.54 14.32 9.89
C SER A 273 -2.61 13.14 8.92
N LEU A 274 -3.17 12.00 9.36
CA LEU A 274 -3.27 10.80 8.55
C LEU A 274 -4.31 10.98 7.45
N ASN A 275 -3.84 10.97 6.20
CA ASN A 275 -4.64 11.13 4.99
C ASN A 275 -4.84 9.80 4.25
N THR A 276 -3.86 8.90 4.34
CA THR A 276 -3.84 7.61 3.65
C THR A 276 -3.60 6.49 4.64
N LEU A 277 -4.52 5.51 4.67
CA LEU A 277 -4.39 4.29 5.45
C LEU A 277 -4.64 3.08 4.54
N ASN A 278 -3.60 2.27 4.34
CA ASN A 278 -3.70 1.03 3.56
C ASN A 278 -3.68 -0.18 4.49
N LEU A 279 -4.77 -0.94 4.45
CA LEU A 279 -5.03 -2.14 5.23
C LEU A 279 -5.31 -3.35 4.33
N TRP A 280 -4.94 -3.32 3.05
CA TRP A 280 -5.13 -4.44 2.12
C TRP A 280 -4.60 -5.75 2.72
N GLY A 281 -5.35 -6.85 2.68
CA GLY A 281 -4.80 -8.16 3.09
C GLY A 281 -4.54 -8.32 4.59
N ASN A 282 -5.44 -7.88 5.48
CA ASN A 282 -5.19 -7.83 6.93
C ASN A 282 -6.13 -8.64 7.83
N LYS A 283 -7.04 -9.42 7.24
CA LYS A 283 -8.01 -10.25 7.97
C LYS A 283 -8.84 -9.44 8.97
N ILE A 284 -9.17 -8.17 8.67
CA ILE A 284 -9.89 -7.30 9.62
C ILE A 284 -11.33 -7.79 9.89
N GLY A 285 -11.94 -8.47 8.92
CA GLY A 285 -13.27 -9.05 9.01
C GLY A 285 -14.40 -8.03 9.28
N PRO A 286 -15.62 -8.52 9.51
CA PRO A 286 -16.80 -7.66 9.71
C PRO A 286 -16.68 -6.73 10.93
N GLU A 287 -16.09 -7.19 12.03
CA GLU A 287 -15.99 -6.40 13.27
C GLU A 287 -14.97 -5.27 13.17
N GLY A 288 -13.86 -5.48 12.46
CA GLY A 288 -12.91 -4.41 12.15
C GLY A 288 -13.51 -3.38 11.20
N ALA A 289 -14.22 -3.84 10.16
CA ALA A 289 -14.90 -2.96 9.21
C ALA A 289 -15.99 -2.09 9.86
N LYS A 290 -16.79 -2.62 10.79
CA LYS A 290 -17.76 -1.82 11.57
C LYS A 290 -17.09 -0.72 12.38
N ALA A 291 -15.93 -1.00 12.98
CA ALA A 291 -15.18 -0.01 13.75
C ALA A 291 -14.63 1.09 12.84
N LEU A 292 -14.07 0.74 11.68
CA LEU A 292 -13.65 1.72 10.67
C LEU A 292 -14.82 2.56 10.17
N ALA A 293 -15.98 1.94 9.90
CA ALA A 293 -17.19 2.65 9.50
C ALA A 293 -17.62 3.68 10.57
N ALA A 294 -17.61 3.29 11.85
CA ALA A 294 -17.94 4.19 12.95
C ALA A 294 -16.97 5.37 13.05
N ALA A 295 -15.66 5.14 12.82
CA ALA A 295 -14.64 6.20 12.83
C ALA A 295 -14.80 7.21 11.67
N LEU A 296 -15.38 6.79 10.54
CA LEU A 296 -15.68 7.64 9.39
C LEU A 296 -17.01 8.40 9.55
N THR A 297 -17.90 7.97 10.44
CA THR A 297 -19.17 8.66 10.67
C THR A 297 -19.03 9.79 11.70
N PRO A 298 -19.77 10.90 11.56
CA PRO A 298 -19.85 11.91 12.60
C PRO A 298 -20.36 11.36 13.92
N ASN A 299 -19.75 11.81 15.02
CA ASN A 299 -20.24 11.56 16.36
C ASN A 299 -21.58 12.30 16.62
N GLU A 300 -22.14 12.16 17.82
CA GLU A 300 -23.43 12.79 18.17
C GLU A 300 -23.42 14.33 18.04
N GLU A 301 -22.24 14.96 18.10
CA GLU A 301 -22.04 16.40 17.97
C GLU A 301 -21.74 16.83 16.51
N GLY A 302 -21.69 15.88 15.57
CA GLY A 302 -21.38 16.12 14.16
C GLY A 302 -19.88 16.26 13.86
N VAL A 303 -19.00 15.94 14.83
CA VAL A 303 -17.54 15.95 14.64
C VAL A 303 -17.09 14.61 14.05
N PHE A 304 -16.24 14.64 13.04
CA PHE A 304 -15.69 13.47 12.35
C PHE A 304 -14.23 13.71 11.93
N ASN A 305 -13.54 12.65 11.54
CA ASN A 305 -12.20 12.74 10.97
C ASN A 305 -12.24 13.38 9.57
N GLY A 306 -11.95 14.67 9.46
CA GLY A 306 -11.96 15.36 8.17
C GLY A 306 -10.71 15.16 7.31
N SER A 307 -9.69 14.45 7.78
CA SER A 307 -8.38 14.33 7.12
C SER A 307 -8.22 13.08 6.27
N LEU A 308 -8.83 11.96 6.66
CA LEU A 308 -8.68 10.71 5.92
C LEU A 308 -9.39 10.82 4.57
N ASN A 309 -8.60 10.68 3.49
CA ASN A 309 -9.09 10.82 2.12
C ASN A 309 -8.85 9.59 1.26
N THR A 310 -7.98 8.68 1.71
CA THR A 310 -7.66 7.42 1.03
C THR A 310 -7.68 6.28 2.03
N LEU A 311 -8.54 5.27 1.77
CA LEU A 311 -8.65 4.07 2.58
C LEU A 311 -8.70 2.84 1.69
N ASP A 312 -7.72 1.95 1.81
CA ASP A 312 -7.72 0.64 1.14
C ASP A 312 -7.96 -0.46 2.19
N VAL A 313 -9.09 -1.14 2.10
CA VAL A 313 -9.44 -2.31 2.93
C VAL A 313 -9.76 -3.53 2.06
N CYS A 314 -9.27 -3.61 0.83
CA CYS A 314 -9.48 -4.79 -0.02
C CYS A 314 -8.87 -6.06 0.61
N ASN A 315 -9.32 -7.24 0.16
CA ASN A 315 -8.80 -8.52 0.61
C ASN A 315 -8.83 -8.71 2.15
N ASN A 316 -10.00 -8.57 2.76
CA ASN A 316 -10.12 -8.46 4.22
C ASN A 316 -11.29 -9.22 4.84
N ASP A 317 -11.95 -10.06 4.06
CA ASP A 317 -13.09 -10.87 4.48
C ASP A 317 -14.26 -10.02 5.04
N ILE A 318 -14.46 -8.82 4.48
CA ILE A 318 -15.52 -7.90 4.91
C ILE A 318 -16.81 -8.29 4.18
N THR A 319 -17.79 -8.80 4.93
CA THR A 319 -19.03 -9.33 4.37
C THR A 319 -20.28 -8.86 5.12
N GLY A 320 -21.44 -9.02 4.47
CA GLY A 320 -22.75 -8.77 5.07
C GLY A 320 -22.99 -7.32 5.50
N GLU A 321 -23.61 -7.14 6.66
CA GLU A 321 -23.98 -5.80 7.18
C GLU A 321 -22.78 -4.88 7.36
N ALA A 322 -21.61 -5.42 7.71
CA ALA A 322 -20.40 -4.62 7.90
C ALA A 322 -19.91 -3.97 6.59
N ALA A 323 -19.98 -4.71 5.47
CA ALA A 323 -19.65 -4.18 4.15
C ALA A 323 -20.58 -3.02 3.76
N LEU A 324 -21.87 -3.16 4.03
CA LEU A 324 -22.87 -2.12 3.78
C LEU A 324 -22.61 -0.88 4.64
N GLN A 325 -22.41 -1.05 5.95
CA GLN A 325 -22.14 0.05 6.87
C GLN A 325 -20.87 0.82 6.48
N LEU A 326 -19.80 0.11 6.12
CA LEU A 326 -18.57 0.75 5.68
C LEU A 326 -18.76 1.52 4.38
N ALA A 327 -19.41 0.92 3.37
CA ALA A 327 -19.70 1.58 2.11
C ALA A 327 -20.54 2.85 2.30
N GLU A 328 -21.56 2.80 3.17
CA GLU A 328 -22.38 3.97 3.48
C GLU A 328 -21.59 5.07 4.18
N ALA A 329 -20.73 4.72 5.15
CA ALA A 329 -19.89 5.68 5.86
C ALA A 329 -18.93 6.40 4.88
N VAL A 330 -18.26 5.63 4.02
CA VAL A 330 -17.36 6.11 2.97
C VAL A 330 -18.07 7.06 2.00
N LEU A 331 -19.27 6.69 1.52
CA LEU A 331 -20.03 7.51 0.58
C LEU A 331 -20.49 8.85 1.16
N LYS A 332 -20.85 8.86 2.46
CA LYS A 332 -21.26 10.06 3.20
C LYS A 332 -20.07 10.90 3.67
N HIS A 333 -18.85 10.35 3.63
CA HIS A 333 -17.64 11.03 4.08
C HIS A 333 -17.28 12.17 3.10
N PRO A 334 -17.21 13.43 3.57
CA PRO A 334 -17.07 14.59 2.68
C PRO A 334 -15.67 14.72 2.07
N CYS A 335 -14.65 14.17 2.71
CA CYS A 335 -13.25 14.30 2.29
C CYS A 335 -12.71 13.04 1.59
N MET A 336 -13.50 11.98 1.48
CA MET A 336 -13.03 10.72 0.89
C MET A 336 -12.89 10.88 -0.63
N LYS A 337 -11.67 10.65 -1.13
CA LYS A 337 -11.31 10.74 -2.54
C LYS A 337 -11.13 9.37 -3.16
N GLU A 338 -10.53 8.44 -2.42
CA GLU A 338 -10.22 7.10 -2.87
C GLU A 338 -10.62 6.06 -1.83
N PHE A 339 -11.34 5.03 -2.26
CA PHE A 339 -11.71 3.89 -1.42
C PHE A 339 -11.50 2.60 -2.19
N ASN A 340 -10.74 1.65 -1.66
CA ASN A 340 -10.47 0.37 -2.32
C ASN A 340 -10.00 0.55 -3.78
N ARG A 341 -9.11 1.53 -4.02
CA ARG A 341 -8.58 1.91 -5.36
C ARG A 341 -9.60 2.55 -6.30
N ILE A 342 -10.82 2.80 -5.84
CA ILE A 342 -11.86 3.49 -6.59
C ILE A 342 -11.68 5.00 -6.38
N MET A 343 -11.27 5.71 -7.43
CA MET A 343 -11.18 7.18 -7.47
C MET A 343 -12.59 7.80 -7.46
N MET A 344 -13.18 7.90 -6.28
CA MET A 344 -14.57 8.32 -6.08
C MET A 344 -14.83 9.71 -6.67
N GLN A 345 -13.88 10.64 -6.52
CA GLN A 345 -14.01 11.99 -7.03
C GLN A 345 -14.04 12.02 -8.57
N ASP A 346 -13.18 11.25 -9.24
CA ASP A 346 -13.13 11.26 -10.70
C ASP A 346 -14.35 10.58 -11.34
N ILE A 347 -14.92 9.57 -10.66
CA ILE A 347 -16.20 8.97 -11.07
C ILE A 347 -17.36 9.95 -10.86
N ARG A 348 -17.39 10.69 -9.74
CA ARG A 348 -18.39 11.73 -9.47
C ARG A 348 -18.31 12.90 -10.44
N ASP A 349 -17.10 13.25 -10.85
CA ASP A 349 -16.82 14.35 -11.78
C ASP A 349 -16.97 13.94 -13.26
N ASP A 350 -17.45 12.72 -13.54
CA ASP A 350 -17.60 12.16 -14.88
C ASP A 350 -16.30 12.17 -15.72
N LYS A 351 -15.12 12.08 -15.08
CA LYS A 351 -13.82 12.12 -15.76
C LYS A 351 -13.33 10.76 -16.30
N VAL A 352 -13.95 9.67 -15.86
CA VAL A 352 -13.51 8.30 -16.16
C VAL A 352 -14.45 7.64 -17.16
N GLN A 353 -13.92 7.23 -18.31
CA GLN A 353 -14.68 6.49 -19.34
C GLN A 353 -14.47 4.98 -19.24
N GLU A 354 -13.27 4.56 -18.82
CA GLU A 354 -12.90 3.16 -18.63
C GLU A 354 -12.29 3.01 -17.25
N LEU A 355 -12.81 2.08 -16.47
CA LEU A 355 -12.32 1.76 -15.13
C LEU A 355 -11.92 0.29 -15.10
N ASP A 356 -10.61 0.06 -15.09
CA ASP A 356 -10.02 -1.27 -14.94
C ASP A 356 -9.66 -1.50 -13.48
N LEU A 357 -10.39 -2.41 -12.84
CA LEU A 357 -10.14 -2.89 -11.48
C LEU A 357 -9.90 -4.40 -11.51
N ASN A 358 -9.39 -4.96 -12.61
CA ASN A 358 -9.07 -6.38 -12.68
C ASN A 358 -8.13 -6.80 -11.52
N HIS A 359 -8.33 -8.01 -10.99
CA HIS A 359 -7.51 -8.58 -9.92
C HIS A 359 -7.29 -7.68 -8.70
N SER A 360 -8.20 -6.74 -8.42
CA SER A 360 -8.01 -5.73 -7.37
C SER A 360 -8.54 -6.17 -6.00
N TYR A 361 -9.30 -7.27 -5.93
CA TYR A 361 -9.91 -7.80 -4.70
C TYR A 361 -10.77 -6.75 -3.97
N ILE A 362 -11.48 -5.90 -4.72
CA ILE A 362 -12.30 -4.84 -4.13
C ILE A 362 -13.46 -5.36 -3.26
N GLU A 363 -13.82 -6.64 -3.43
CA GLU A 363 -14.84 -7.37 -2.66
C GLU A 363 -16.22 -6.66 -2.67
N ASP A 364 -17.15 -7.17 -1.87
CA ASP A 364 -18.48 -6.56 -1.74
C ASP A 364 -18.43 -5.08 -1.28
N PRO A 365 -17.58 -4.64 -0.32
CA PRO A 365 -17.54 -3.23 0.09
C PRO A 365 -17.17 -2.28 -1.05
N GLY A 366 -16.16 -2.61 -1.85
CA GLY A 366 -15.74 -1.79 -2.98
C GLY A 366 -16.83 -1.71 -4.05
N VAL A 367 -17.45 -2.85 -4.39
CA VAL A 367 -18.55 -2.87 -5.37
C VAL A 367 -19.79 -2.15 -4.86
N LEU A 368 -20.10 -2.19 -3.55
CA LEU A 368 -21.19 -1.42 -2.95
C LEU A 368 -20.99 0.09 -3.13
N VAL A 369 -19.78 0.59 -2.87
CA VAL A 369 -19.43 2.00 -3.10
C VAL A 369 -19.53 2.33 -4.60
N LEU A 370 -18.89 1.53 -5.45
CA LEU A 370 -18.90 1.72 -6.89
C LEU A 370 -20.32 1.76 -7.45
N SER A 371 -21.18 0.82 -7.05
CA SER A 371 -22.57 0.72 -7.50
C SER A 371 -23.35 2.00 -7.19
N LYS A 372 -23.13 2.62 -6.03
CA LYS A 372 -23.80 3.88 -5.66
C LYS A 372 -23.29 5.07 -6.48
N LEU A 373 -22.00 5.08 -6.83
CA LEU A 373 -21.43 6.09 -7.72
C LEU A 373 -21.94 5.93 -9.16
N LEU A 374 -22.07 4.70 -9.64
CA LEU A 374 -22.53 4.37 -10.99
C LEU A 374 -23.93 4.91 -11.29
N VAL A 375 -24.84 4.95 -10.30
CA VAL A 375 -26.23 5.44 -10.50
C VAL A 375 -26.28 6.82 -11.14
N PHE A 376 -25.35 7.70 -10.77
CA PHE A 376 -25.33 9.10 -11.22
C PHE A 376 -24.24 9.39 -12.26
N ASN A 377 -23.28 8.47 -12.42
CA ASN A 377 -22.23 8.62 -13.41
C ASN A 377 -22.80 8.48 -14.83
N THR A 378 -22.35 9.38 -15.71
CA THR A 378 -22.82 9.47 -17.10
C THR A 378 -21.71 9.25 -18.13
N SER A 379 -20.45 9.15 -17.70
CA SER A 379 -19.30 9.01 -18.60
C SER A 379 -18.70 7.61 -18.66
N LEU A 380 -18.82 6.80 -17.60
CA LEU A 380 -18.22 5.48 -17.54
C LEU A 380 -18.93 4.53 -18.49
N ASN A 381 -18.19 4.04 -19.46
CA ASN A 381 -18.65 3.17 -20.54
C ASN A 381 -18.18 1.72 -20.35
N THR A 382 -16.95 1.54 -19.84
CA THR A 382 -16.36 0.22 -19.62
C THR A 382 -15.95 0.08 -18.16
N LEU A 383 -16.44 -0.99 -17.51
CA LEU A 383 -16.08 -1.37 -16.16
C LEU A 383 -15.57 -2.80 -16.14
N ASP A 384 -14.28 -2.97 -15.85
CA ASP A 384 -13.66 -4.27 -15.67
C ASP A 384 -13.51 -4.63 -14.18
N LEU A 385 -14.30 -5.61 -13.74
CA LEU A 385 -14.25 -6.20 -12.40
C LEU A 385 -13.83 -7.67 -12.45
N TYR A 386 -13.07 -8.10 -13.45
CA TYR A 386 -12.52 -9.45 -13.55
C TYR A 386 -11.76 -9.83 -12.27
N TYR A 387 -12.11 -10.98 -11.68
CA TYR A 387 -11.42 -11.55 -10.52
C TYR A 387 -11.32 -10.57 -9.32
N ASN A 388 -12.46 -10.16 -8.77
CA ASN A 388 -12.53 -9.24 -7.62
C ASN A 388 -13.15 -9.84 -6.36
N ASN A 389 -13.38 -11.15 -6.34
CA ASN A 389 -14.03 -11.87 -5.23
C ASN A 389 -15.42 -11.29 -4.87
N LEU A 390 -16.16 -10.81 -5.88
CA LEU A 390 -17.50 -10.27 -5.71
C LEU A 390 -18.51 -11.37 -5.40
N GLY A 391 -19.28 -11.21 -4.32
CA GLY A 391 -20.34 -12.13 -3.92
C GLY A 391 -21.74 -11.74 -4.44
N ASP A 392 -22.76 -12.42 -3.91
CA ASP A 392 -24.16 -12.11 -4.23
C ASP A 392 -24.57 -10.69 -3.83
N GLU A 393 -24.03 -10.15 -2.74
CA GLU A 393 -24.40 -8.82 -2.24
C GLU A 393 -23.88 -7.71 -3.14
N GLY A 394 -22.61 -7.75 -3.56
CA GLY A 394 -22.13 -6.75 -4.50
C GLY A 394 -22.72 -6.93 -5.92
N ALA A 395 -23.06 -8.15 -6.35
CA ALA A 395 -23.83 -8.36 -7.58
C ALA A 395 -25.24 -7.75 -7.52
N LYS A 396 -25.94 -7.88 -6.38
CA LYS A 396 -27.21 -7.19 -6.13
C LYS A 396 -27.04 -5.67 -6.14
N ALA A 397 -25.93 -5.15 -5.59
CA ALA A 397 -25.65 -3.72 -5.60
C ALA A 397 -25.50 -3.18 -7.03
N LEU A 398 -24.76 -3.89 -7.90
CA LEU A 398 -24.65 -3.55 -9.31
C LEU A 398 -26.00 -3.62 -10.02
N ALA A 399 -26.80 -4.66 -9.76
CA ALA A 399 -28.14 -4.77 -10.31
C ALA A 399 -29.03 -3.57 -9.93
N VAL A 400 -28.94 -3.09 -8.68
CA VAL A 400 -29.65 -1.88 -8.23
C VAL A 400 -29.18 -0.65 -9.01
N ALA A 401 -27.89 -0.53 -9.30
CA ALA A 401 -27.36 0.59 -10.08
C ALA A 401 -27.86 0.60 -11.53
N LEU A 402 -28.15 -0.59 -12.08
CA LEU A 402 -28.64 -0.79 -13.45
C LEU A 402 -30.17 -0.77 -13.56
N THR A 403 -30.90 -0.87 -12.45
CA THR A 403 -32.37 -0.92 -12.43
C THR A 403 -32.96 0.46 -12.14
N PRO A 404 -33.98 0.93 -12.90
CA PRO A 404 -34.66 2.18 -12.58
C PRO A 404 -35.19 2.20 -11.16
N ASN A 405 -34.79 3.20 -10.37
CA ASN A 405 -35.36 3.42 -9.05
C ASN A 405 -36.78 4.03 -9.16
N ALA A 406 -37.42 4.34 -8.03
CA ALA A 406 -38.78 4.90 -8.01
C ALA A 406 -38.92 6.27 -8.71
N GLU A 407 -37.80 6.98 -8.92
CA GLU A 407 -37.73 8.25 -9.64
C GLU A 407 -37.28 8.06 -11.11
N GLY A 408 -37.09 6.81 -11.54
CA GLY A 408 -36.59 6.47 -12.88
C GLY A 408 -35.09 6.72 -13.07
N VAL A 409 -34.32 6.91 -11.99
CA VAL A 409 -32.87 7.15 -12.05
C VAL A 409 -32.11 5.83 -11.92
N PHE A 410 -31.17 5.59 -12.83
CA PHE A 410 -30.26 4.44 -12.90
C PHE A 410 -29.13 4.75 -13.89
N ASN A 411 -28.08 3.93 -13.90
CA ASN A 411 -26.97 4.13 -14.83
C ASN A 411 -27.42 3.89 -16.28
N THR A 412 -27.08 4.82 -17.17
CA THR A 412 -27.41 4.76 -18.61
C THR A 412 -26.20 4.97 -19.52
N SER A 413 -24.99 5.00 -18.96
CA SER A 413 -23.73 5.20 -19.69
C SER A 413 -22.95 3.91 -19.90
N LEU A 414 -23.06 2.97 -18.95
CA LEU A 414 -22.26 1.76 -18.92
C LEU A 414 -22.68 0.85 -20.06
N ASN A 415 -21.70 0.48 -20.88
CA ASN A 415 -21.85 -0.34 -22.07
C ASN A 415 -21.25 -1.72 -21.90
N THR A 416 -20.08 -1.80 -21.26
CA THR A 416 -19.37 -3.05 -21.03
C THR A 416 -19.12 -3.24 -19.54
N LEU A 417 -19.59 -4.37 -19.01
CA LEU A 417 -19.38 -4.79 -17.64
C LEU A 417 -18.77 -6.20 -17.61
N ASN A 418 -17.50 -6.29 -17.19
CA ASN A 418 -16.82 -7.57 -17.03
C ASN A 418 -16.86 -8.01 -15.56
N LEU A 419 -17.61 -9.07 -15.27
CA LEU A 419 -17.73 -9.70 -13.95
C LEU A 419 -17.10 -11.09 -13.92
N ARG A 420 -16.21 -11.40 -14.87
CA ARG A 420 -15.62 -12.73 -15.01
C ARG A 420 -14.90 -13.17 -13.73
N SER A 421 -14.96 -14.47 -13.44
CA SER A 421 -14.26 -15.11 -12.31
C SER A 421 -14.47 -14.43 -10.95
N ASN A 422 -15.71 -14.02 -10.68
CA ASN A 422 -16.15 -13.61 -9.35
C ASN A 422 -16.92 -14.74 -8.63
N ALA A 423 -17.20 -14.55 -7.35
CA ALA A 423 -17.92 -15.48 -6.48
C ALA A 423 -19.45 -15.25 -6.48
N ILE A 424 -20.01 -14.83 -7.63
CA ILE A 424 -21.44 -14.53 -7.78
C ILE A 424 -22.24 -15.83 -7.77
N GLY A 425 -23.14 -15.95 -6.80
CA GLY A 425 -24.07 -17.05 -6.64
C GLY A 425 -25.40 -16.86 -7.39
N PRO A 426 -26.37 -17.75 -7.16
CA PRO A 426 -27.66 -17.71 -7.85
C PRO A 426 -28.48 -16.45 -7.57
N GLU A 427 -28.43 -15.91 -6.35
CA GLU A 427 -29.23 -14.73 -5.99
C GLU A 427 -28.66 -13.45 -6.62
N GLY A 428 -27.33 -13.32 -6.69
CA GLY A 428 -26.66 -12.23 -7.40
C GLY A 428 -26.90 -12.29 -8.90
N ALA A 429 -26.80 -13.48 -9.51
CA ALA A 429 -27.13 -13.68 -10.91
C ALA A 429 -28.59 -13.33 -11.21
N LYS A 430 -29.53 -13.76 -10.35
CA LYS A 430 -30.94 -13.43 -10.50
C LYS A 430 -31.19 -11.93 -10.42
N ALA A 431 -30.53 -11.22 -9.51
CA ALA A 431 -30.63 -9.76 -9.41
C ALA A 431 -30.15 -9.08 -10.70
N LEU A 432 -28.99 -9.50 -11.23
CA LEU A 432 -28.48 -8.99 -12.50
C LEU A 432 -29.41 -9.30 -13.68
N ALA A 433 -30.01 -10.49 -13.74
CA ALA A 433 -31.01 -10.80 -14.77
C ALA A 433 -32.22 -9.86 -14.69
N VAL A 434 -32.74 -9.62 -13.47
CA VAL A 434 -33.89 -8.74 -13.27
C VAL A 434 -33.58 -7.30 -13.73
N ALA A 435 -32.36 -6.81 -13.48
CA ALA A 435 -31.94 -5.47 -13.91
C ALA A 435 -31.95 -5.29 -15.44
N LEU A 436 -31.83 -6.39 -16.19
CA LEU A 436 -31.83 -6.40 -17.65
C LEU A 436 -33.21 -6.71 -18.26
N THR A 437 -34.23 -6.93 -17.42
CA THR A 437 -35.61 -7.16 -17.88
C THR A 437 -36.47 -5.90 -17.75
N PRO A 438 -37.41 -5.67 -18.70
CA PRO A 438 -38.39 -4.58 -18.58
C PRO A 438 -39.16 -4.65 -17.26
N ASN A 439 -39.24 -3.51 -16.56
CA ASN A 439 -40.16 -3.38 -15.43
C ASN A 439 -41.62 -3.37 -15.90
N ALA A 440 -42.58 -3.25 -14.96
CA ALA A 440 -44.02 -3.24 -15.28
C ALA A 440 -44.45 -2.11 -16.24
N GLU A 441 -43.64 -1.05 -16.35
CA GLU A 441 -43.85 0.09 -17.26
C GLU A 441 -43.06 -0.05 -18.58
N GLY A 442 -42.31 -1.14 -18.75
CA GLY A 442 -41.49 -1.41 -19.93
C GLY A 442 -40.12 -0.74 -19.93
N VAL A 443 -39.69 -0.14 -18.81
CA VAL A 443 -38.39 0.54 -18.68
C VAL A 443 -37.32 -0.45 -18.20
N PHE A 444 -36.16 -0.45 -18.85
CA PHE A 444 -34.98 -1.26 -18.50
C PHE A 444 -33.70 -0.62 -19.03
N ASN A 445 -32.55 -1.15 -18.62
CA ASN A 445 -31.25 -0.71 -19.10
C ASN A 445 -31.00 -1.14 -20.55
N THR A 446 -30.87 -0.16 -21.45
CA THR A 446 -30.53 -0.37 -22.86
C THR A 446 -29.12 0.12 -23.21
N SER A 447 -28.35 0.61 -22.22
CA SER A 447 -26.98 1.10 -22.47
C SER A 447 -25.97 -0.03 -22.41
N LEU A 448 -26.22 -1.02 -21.53
CA LEU A 448 -25.36 -2.17 -21.31
C LEU A 448 -25.50 -3.15 -22.47
N ASN A 449 -24.45 -3.24 -23.30
CA ASN A 449 -24.41 -4.15 -24.45
C ASN A 449 -23.62 -5.42 -24.15
N THR A 450 -22.64 -5.36 -23.25
CA THR A 450 -21.76 -6.49 -22.95
C THR A 450 -21.76 -6.74 -21.45
N LEU A 451 -22.20 -7.93 -21.04
CA LEU A 451 -22.08 -8.43 -19.68
C LEU A 451 -21.35 -9.78 -19.68
N ASP A 452 -20.09 -9.79 -19.23
CA ASP A 452 -19.32 -11.02 -19.08
C ASP A 452 -19.47 -11.57 -17.66
N LEU A 453 -20.16 -12.70 -17.53
CA LEU A 453 -20.35 -13.44 -16.27
C LEU A 453 -19.59 -14.76 -16.28
N SER A 454 -18.66 -14.93 -17.22
CA SER A 454 -17.92 -16.17 -17.37
C SER A 454 -17.15 -16.48 -16.10
N SER A 455 -17.30 -17.69 -15.60
CA SER A 455 -16.57 -18.12 -14.42
C SER A 455 -16.14 -19.56 -14.62
N LYS A 456 -15.17 -20.01 -13.81
CA LYS A 456 -14.86 -21.44 -13.72
C LYS A 456 -16.05 -22.26 -13.16
N HIS A 457 -17.08 -21.60 -12.61
CA HIS A 457 -18.33 -22.17 -12.12
C HIS A 457 -19.51 -21.88 -13.07
N PHE A 458 -19.74 -22.82 -13.99
CA PHE A 458 -20.87 -22.88 -14.93
C PHE A 458 -22.30 -22.61 -14.37
N PRO A 459 -22.66 -22.89 -13.09
CA PRO A 459 -24.04 -22.76 -12.62
C PRO A 459 -24.63 -21.35 -12.66
N THR A 460 -23.82 -20.32 -12.39
CA THR A 460 -24.28 -18.91 -12.30
C THR A 460 -24.80 -18.42 -13.66
N PHE A 461 -24.08 -18.74 -14.74
CA PHE A 461 -24.48 -18.39 -16.10
C PHE A 461 -25.74 -19.15 -16.56
N CYS A 462 -25.85 -20.44 -16.23
CA CYS A 462 -27.07 -21.21 -16.52
C CYS A 462 -28.31 -20.65 -15.81
N CYS A 463 -28.16 -20.17 -14.57
CA CYS A 463 -29.26 -19.54 -13.83
C CYS A 463 -29.71 -18.23 -14.51
N LEU A 464 -28.77 -17.40 -14.95
CA LEU A 464 -29.05 -16.16 -15.67
C LEU A 464 -29.83 -16.43 -16.98
N LEU A 465 -29.35 -17.36 -17.81
CA LEU A 465 -30.00 -17.73 -19.08
C LEU A 465 -31.44 -18.23 -18.92
N GLN A 466 -31.73 -18.93 -17.80
CA GLN A 466 -33.09 -19.41 -17.52
C GLN A 466 -34.05 -18.28 -17.18
N LEU A 467 -33.55 -17.18 -16.60
CA LEU A 467 -34.34 -16.05 -16.13
C LEU A 467 -34.58 -14.98 -17.20
N ILE A 468 -33.72 -14.92 -18.23
CA ILE A 468 -33.88 -14.04 -19.39
C ILE A 468 -34.95 -14.62 -20.34
N GLU A 469 -35.82 -13.75 -20.88
CA GLU A 469 -36.87 -14.15 -21.83
C GLU A 469 -36.28 -14.88 -23.05
N PRO A 470 -36.95 -15.93 -23.58
CA PRO A 470 -36.45 -16.74 -24.70
C PRO A 470 -36.03 -15.96 -25.95
N SER A 471 -36.68 -14.83 -26.24
CA SER A 471 -36.36 -13.90 -27.34
C SER A 471 -34.97 -13.26 -27.22
N HIS A 472 -34.46 -13.09 -25.99
CA HIS A 472 -33.18 -12.46 -25.69
C HIS A 472 -32.07 -13.47 -25.38
N ARG A 473 -32.37 -14.78 -25.37
CA ARG A 473 -31.39 -15.86 -25.11
C ARG A 473 -30.41 -16.10 -26.25
N HIS A 474 -30.70 -15.64 -27.48
CA HIS A 474 -29.88 -15.90 -28.67
C HIS A 474 -28.56 -15.13 -28.74
N GLN A 475 -28.35 -14.13 -27.87
CA GLN A 475 -27.15 -13.28 -27.88
C GLN A 475 -26.19 -13.57 -26.71
N ALA A 476 -26.57 -14.48 -25.81
CA ALA A 476 -25.69 -14.99 -24.76
C ALA A 476 -24.99 -16.25 -25.27
N TYR A 477 -23.79 -16.07 -25.82
CA TYR A 477 -22.97 -17.17 -26.31
C TYR A 477 -22.20 -17.80 -25.15
N ALA A 478 -22.39 -19.09 -24.95
CA ALA A 478 -21.44 -19.96 -24.25
C ALA A 478 -20.70 -20.78 -25.31
N GLU A 479 -19.53 -20.31 -25.72
CA GLU A 479 -18.53 -21.18 -26.36
C GLU A 479 -17.37 -21.39 -25.39
N ASP A 480 -16.80 -22.59 -25.43
CA ASP A 480 -15.84 -23.15 -24.47
C ASP A 480 -14.99 -22.11 -23.70
N HIS A 481 -15.26 -22.01 -22.39
CA HIS A 481 -14.55 -21.18 -21.41
C HIS A 481 -14.77 -19.65 -21.46
N HIS A 482 -15.65 -19.14 -22.32
CA HIS A 482 -16.06 -17.73 -22.36
C HIS A 482 -17.59 -17.62 -22.53
N ALA A 483 -18.25 -17.03 -21.53
CA ALA A 483 -19.68 -16.83 -21.47
C ALA A 483 -19.96 -15.32 -21.38
N ALA A 484 -20.18 -14.68 -22.53
CA ALA A 484 -20.53 -13.27 -22.63
C ALA A 484 -21.99 -13.14 -23.09
N ALA A 485 -22.79 -12.34 -22.37
CA ALA A 485 -24.10 -11.91 -22.83
C ALA A 485 -23.93 -10.64 -23.65
N PHE A 486 -24.20 -10.72 -24.96
CA PHE A 486 -24.45 -9.54 -25.77
C PHE A 486 -25.92 -9.16 -25.61
N LEU A 487 -26.22 -7.90 -25.35
CA LEU A 487 -27.57 -7.35 -25.24
C LEU A 487 -27.86 -6.51 -26.50
N PRO A 488 -29.13 -6.44 -26.98
CA PRO A 488 -29.47 -5.81 -28.27
C PRO A 488 -29.24 -4.30 -28.32
#